data_AF-A0A4V1SA69-F1
#
_entry.id   AF-A0A4V1SA69-F1
#
_cell.length_a   1.000
_cell.length_b   1.000
_cell.length_c   1.000
_cell.angle_alpha   90.00
_cell.angle_beta   90.00
_cell.angle_gamma   90.00
#
_symmetry.space_group_name_H-M   'P 1'
#
loop_
_entity.id
_entity.type
_entity.pdbx_description
1 polymer ?
#
loop_
_entity_poly.entity_id
_entity_poly.type
_entity_poly.pdbx_seq_one_letter_code
_entity_poly.pdbx_strand_id
1 'polypeptide(L)'
;MASFLLKSEGETPFSTHPGLLKLHSASTASRLYDPSPAIQNHMKLIPHTFTALLLGTALAGAATTSVNTGSLGAAANGTNSDGVTLSANSPLAAPGDLSGSYGGGSTATPVNTTIPYNAAVNPSAASPFTIEFWVNPNQDTNNGWAPVFNRVSASPRSGWTFFQRGSAGGGWNLALYNGDGSSVGKQITGGGSAFAVGAWTHVAGVWDGADLSLYINGVNSGSASSGTGYNASTSAVLSVGSYANGDNSFLGGLVDETAFYGQALTAAQILGHYNAASSTTAGTYSGLVQADGALVYLQNLAPVPEPAATSLAALGLLAAANRRRRS
;
A
#
# COMPACT_ATOMS: atom_id res chain seq x y z
N MET A 1 58.35 44.55 6.42
CA MET A 1 56.97 44.39 5.93
C MET A 1 56.08 45.31 6.76
N ALA A 2 55.26 46.14 6.11
CA ALA A 2 54.18 46.94 6.75
C ALA A 2 52.83 46.24 6.44
N SER A 3 51.66 46.55 7.02
CA SER A 3 51.21 47.80 7.67
C SER A 3 50.10 47.57 8.73
N PHE A 4 50.14 48.35 9.83
CA PHE A 4 49.08 49.22 10.42
C PHE A 4 47.67 48.65 10.78
N LEU A 5 47.24 48.66 12.06
CA LEU A 5 46.43 49.68 12.82
C LEU A 5 44.89 49.55 12.59
N LEU A 6 43.93 49.79 13.53
CA LEU A 6 43.83 50.18 14.97
C LEU A 6 42.91 49.16 15.73
N LYS A 7 42.78 49.05 17.08
CA LYS A 7 42.16 49.92 18.14
C LYS A 7 40.72 50.42 17.81
N SER A 8 39.74 50.54 18.74
CA SER A 8 39.75 50.57 20.23
C SER A 8 38.39 50.22 20.89
N GLU A 9 38.43 49.90 22.21
CA GLU A 9 37.51 50.25 23.34
C GLU A 9 35.98 50.46 23.10
N GLY A 10 35.07 49.81 23.87
CA GLY A 10 34.38 50.35 25.07
C GLY A 10 32.85 50.47 24.80
N GLU A 11 31.88 50.37 25.72
CA GLU A 11 31.80 50.33 27.19
C GLU A 11 30.61 49.42 27.67
N THR A 12 30.42 49.29 28.99
CA THR A 12 29.16 48.88 29.70
C THR A 12 29.07 49.73 30.99
N PRO A 13 27.92 49.99 31.69
CA PRO A 13 27.18 48.94 32.48
C PRO A 13 25.70 49.22 32.94
N PHE A 14 25.10 48.28 33.70
CA PHE A 14 23.99 48.43 34.71
C PHE A 14 22.61 49.03 34.26
N SER A 15 21.43 48.93 34.92
CA SER A 15 20.85 48.23 36.12
C SER A 15 19.29 48.37 36.07
N THR A 16 18.38 47.81 36.90
CA THR A 16 18.39 46.88 38.07
C THR A 16 17.00 46.20 38.25
N HIS A 17 16.95 44.86 38.33
CA HIS A 17 15.92 44.01 38.99
C HIS A 17 14.39 44.32 38.77
N PRO A 18 13.42 43.85 39.61
CA PRO A 18 12.65 42.65 39.24
C PRO A 18 11.11 42.81 39.27
N GLY A 19 10.37 41.93 38.58
CA GLY A 19 8.90 41.90 38.63
C GLY A 19 8.29 40.56 38.23
N LEU A 20 7.36 40.07 39.05
CA LEU A 20 6.54 38.88 38.82
C LEU A 20 5.15 39.27 38.28
N LEU A 21 4.44 38.24 37.77
CA LEU A 21 2.99 38.01 37.88
C LEU A 21 2.03 38.39 36.72
N LYS A 22 1.18 37.39 36.41
CA LYS A 22 -0.19 37.42 35.83
C LYS A 22 -0.42 37.69 34.33
N LEU A 23 -1.07 36.70 33.70
CA LEU A 23 -2.01 36.90 32.60
C LEU A 23 -3.21 37.75 33.05
N HIS A 24 -3.81 38.54 32.15
CA HIS A 24 -5.17 38.30 31.65
C HIS A 24 -5.53 39.19 30.43
N SER A 25 -6.36 38.62 29.54
CA SER A 25 -7.27 39.20 28.54
C SER A 25 -7.25 40.71 28.21
N ALA A 26 -7.21 41.02 26.91
CA ALA A 26 -8.23 41.83 26.22
C ALA A 26 -8.20 41.58 24.70
N SER A 27 -9.33 41.70 24.02
CA SER A 27 -9.42 41.73 22.55
C SER A 27 -9.70 43.16 22.06
N THR A 28 -9.20 43.49 20.87
CA THR A 28 -9.53 44.74 20.17
C THR A 28 -9.77 44.44 18.69
N ALA A 29 -10.93 44.84 18.18
CA ALA A 29 -11.31 44.61 16.79
C ALA A 29 -10.60 45.56 15.82
N SER A 30 -10.37 45.08 14.59
CA SER A 30 -9.85 45.90 13.48
C SER A 30 -10.92 46.87 12.94
N ARG A 31 -10.47 48.00 12.39
CA ARG A 31 -11.35 49.06 11.88
C ARG A 31 -12.09 48.62 10.60
N LEU A 32 -13.38 48.95 10.53
CA LEU A 32 -14.14 48.93 9.28
C LEU A 32 -13.90 50.21 8.48
N TYR A 33 -14.03 50.10 7.16
CA TYR A 33 -14.07 51.19 6.20
C TYR A 33 -15.51 51.32 5.68
N ASP A 34 -16.01 52.54 5.51
CA ASP A 34 -17.43 52.84 5.31
C ASP A 34 -17.75 53.31 3.87
N PRO A 35 -18.64 52.62 3.12
CA PRO A 35 -19.14 53.07 1.83
C PRO A 35 -20.60 53.58 1.87
N SER A 36 -20.80 54.74 1.24
CA SER A 36 -22.07 55.49 1.05
C SER A 36 -23.31 54.65 0.64
N PRO A 37 -24.53 55.00 1.10
CA PRO A 37 -25.73 54.17 0.92
C PRO A 37 -26.43 54.35 -0.43
N ALA A 38 -26.61 53.24 -1.17
CA ALA A 38 -27.59 53.14 -2.25
C ALA A 38 -28.05 51.68 -2.47
N ILE A 39 -29.26 51.50 -3.01
CA ILE A 39 -29.86 50.24 -3.50
C ILE A 39 -30.05 49.14 -2.43
N GLN A 40 -31.14 49.27 -1.65
CA GLN A 40 -31.83 48.06 -1.18
C GLN A 40 -32.81 47.57 -2.25
N ASN A 41 -32.66 46.31 -2.69
CA ASN A 41 -33.68 45.27 -2.46
C ASN A 41 -33.32 43.92 -3.12
N HIS A 42 -34.00 42.86 -2.65
CA HIS A 42 -34.07 41.52 -3.24
C HIS A 42 -32.76 40.74 -3.44
N MET A 43 -32.16 40.30 -2.32
CA MET A 43 -31.47 39.01 -2.30
C MET A 43 -32.02 38.16 -1.15
N LYS A 44 -32.66 37.03 -1.47
CA LYS A 44 -33.11 36.06 -0.46
C LYS A 44 -31.85 35.49 0.24
N LEU A 45 -31.86 35.42 1.56
CA LEU A 45 -30.88 34.60 2.27
C LEU A 45 -31.12 33.14 1.90
N ILE A 46 -30.27 32.60 1.02
CA ILE A 46 -30.01 31.17 0.93
C ILE A 46 -28.97 30.88 2.03
N PRO A 47 -29.33 30.20 3.13
CA PRO A 47 -28.37 29.85 4.17
C PRO A 47 -27.39 28.83 3.60
N HIS A 48 -26.23 29.31 3.13
CA HIS A 48 -25.13 28.46 2.71
C HIS A 48 -24.50 27.87 3.98
N THR A 49 -25.01 26.73 4.41
CA THR A 49 -24.35 25.89 5.41
C THR A 49 -23.03 25.43 4.81
N PHE A 50 -21.95 26.17 5.12
CA PHE A 50 -20.58 25.71 4.90
C PHE A 50 -20.32 24.54 5.85
N THR A 51 -20.78 23.36 5.44
CA THR A 51 -20.33 22.09 6.00
C THR A 51 -18.85 21.99 5.66
N ALA A 52 -18.00 22.38 6.60
CA ALA A 52 -16.57 22.11 6.52
C ALA A 52 -16.39 20.59 6.51
N LEU A 53 -16.27 20.00 5.32
CA LEU A 53 -16.00 18.58 5.16
C LEU A 53 -14.60 18.34 5.72
N LEU A 54 -14.57 17.86 6.96
CA LEU A 54 -13.35 17.37 7.58
C LEU A 54 -12.95 16.10 6.85
N LEU A 55 -12.06 16.19 5.85
CA LEU A 55 -11.43 15.04 5.20
C LEU A 55 -10.42 14.35 6.14
N GLY A 56 -10.88 13.97 7.33
CA GLY A 56 -10.37 12.79 8.00
C GLY A 56 -10.87 11.59 7.21
N THR A 57 -10.08 11.14 6.23
CA THR A 57 -10.36 9.92 5.47
C THR A 57 -10.26 8.72 6.41
N ALA A 58 -11.37 8.36 7.04
CA ALA A 58 -11.53 7.07 7.68
C ALA A 58 -11.43 6.01 6.57
N LEU A 59 -10.24 5.43 6.41
CA LEU A 59 -10.00 4.32 5.49
C LEU A 59 -10.98 3.20 5.87
N ALA A 60 -11.72 2.69 4.90
CA ALA A 60 -12.64 1.59 5.17
C ALA A 60 -11.83 0.35 5.58
N GLY A 61 -12.25 -0.34 6.64
CA GLY A 61 -11.71 -1.67 6.95
C GLY A 61 -11.90 -2.57 5.73
N ALA A 62 -10.85 -3.28 5.32
CA ALA A 62 -10.97 -4.24 4.24
C ALA A 62 -11.94 -5.37 4.64
N ALA A 63 -12.68 -5.92 3.67
CA ALA A 63 -13.43 -7.14 3.92
C ALA A 63 -12.46 -8.26 4.36
N THR A 64 -12.87 -9.13 5.28
CA THR A 64 -11.99 -10.19 5.82
C THR A 64 -11.41 -11.11 4.74
N THR A 65 -12.05 -11.17 3.55
CA THR A 65 -11.56 -11.91 2.38
C THR A 65 -11.22 -10.94 1.24
N SER A 66 -9.96 -10.86 0.83
CA SER A 66 -9.58 -10.36 -0.50
C SER A 66 -9.78 -11.49 -1.52
N VAL A 67 -10.74 -11.32 -2.42
CA VAL A 67 -11.08 -12.34 -3.43
C VAL A 67 -9.97 -12.47 -4.46
N ASN A 68 -9.53 -13.70 -4.70
CA ASN A 68 -8.65 -14.02 -5.81
C ASN A 68 -9.44 -14.11 -7.12
N THR A 69 -9.02 -13.30 -8.08
CA THR A 69 -9.60 -13.22 -9.44
C THR A 69 -8.75 -13.96 -10.48
N GLY A 70 -7.64 -14.57 -10.08
CA GLY A 70 -6.82 -15.46 -10.89
C GLY A 70 -7.36 -16.90 -10.94
N SER A 71 -6.74 -17.74 -11.75
CA SER A 71 -7.21 -19.08 -12.12
C SER A 71 -7.27 -20.12 -10.99
N LEU A 72 -6.62 -19.90 -9.84
CA LEU A 72 -6.83 -20.72 -8.64
C LEU A 72 -8.16 -20.44 -7.92
N GLY A 73 -8.82 -19.33 -8.25
CA GLY A 73 -10.07 -18.87 -7.62
C GLY A 73 -9.98 -18.90 -6.09
N ALA A 74 -11.05 -19.37 -5.44
CA ALA A 74 -11.18 -19.39 -3.99
C ALA A 74 -10.06 -20.16 -3.25
N ALA A 75 -9.36 -21.09 -3.91
CA ALA A 75 -8.24 -21.84 -3.32
C ALA A 75 -6.96 -20.99 -3.12
N ALA A 76 -6.97 -19.73 -3.53
CA ALA A 76 -5.95 -18.74 -3.21
C ALA A 76 -6.53 -17.36 -2.83
N ASN A 77 -7.77 -17.31 -2.29
CA ASN A 77 -8.28 -16.10 -1.65
C ASN A 77 -7.35 -15.65 -0.52
N GLY A 78 -7.17 -14.33 -0.37
CA GLY A 78 -6.45 -13.74 0.73
C GLY A 78 -7.34 -13.50 1.95
N THR A 79 -6.84 -13.77 3.14
CA THR A 79 -7.46 -13.37 4.41
C THR A 79 -6.82 -12.08 4.91
N ASN A 80 -7.61 -11.03 5.10
CA ASN A 80 -7.18 -9.76 5.65
C ASN A 80 -7.25 -9.78 7.19
N SER A 81 -6.17 -9.41 7.85
CA SER A 81 -6.17 -9.05 9.27
C SER A 81 -6.94 -7.74 9.51
N ASP A 82 -7.52 -7.58 10.70
CA ASP A 82 -8.39 -6.45 11.09
C ASP A 82 -7.81 -5.04 10.85
N GLY A 83 -6.49 -4.89 10.76
CA GLY A 83 -5.82 -3.61 10.51
C GLY A 83 -5.61 -3.27 9.02
N VAL A 84 -5.93 -4.16 8.08
CA VAL A 84 -5.88 -3.85 6.65
C VAL A 84 -7.05 -2.95 6.29
N THR A 85 -6.76 -1.86 5.60
CA THR A 85 -7.77 -0.87 5.19
C THR A 85 -7.63 -0.54 3.71
N LEU A 86 -8.72 -0.08 3.08
CA LEU A 86 -8.75 0.24 1.65
C LEU A 86 -8.64 1.75 1.42
N SER A 87 -7.88 2.12 0.38
CA SER A 87 -7.47 3.49 0.08
C SER A 87 -7.88 3.90 -1.33
N ALA A 88 -8.50 5.07 -1.47
CA ALA A 88 -8.87 5.66 -2.78
C ALA A 88 -7.68 6.27 -3.55
N ASN A 89 -6.46 6.17 -3.02
CA ASN A 89 -5.24 6.32 -3.80
C ASN A 89 -4.92 4.93 -4.40
N SER A 90 -5.00 4.79 -5.73
CA SER A 90 -4.69 3.56 -6.47
C SER A 90 -3.70 3.86 -7.61
N PRO A 91 -3.00 2.85 -8.13
CA PRO A 91 -2.12 3.00 -9.30
C PRO A 91 -2.89 3.11 -10.63
N LEU A 92 -4.16 2.69 -10.68
CA LEU A 92 -4.96 2.59 -11.90
C LEU A 92 -5.75 3.88 -12.14
N ALA A 93 -5.79 4.34 -13.39
CA ALA A 93 -6.62 5.46 -13.83
C ALA A 93 -8.12 5.09 -14.00
N ALA A 94 -8.47 3.81 -13.83
CA ALA A 94 -9.84 3.32 -13.91
C ALA A 94 -10.63 3.60 -12.61
N PRO A 95 -11.88 4.08 -12.68
CA PRO A 95 -12.65 4.43 -11.50
C PRO A 95 -13.18 3.20 -10.75
N GLY A 96 -13.15 3.25 -9.41
CA GLY A 96 -13.71 2.23 -8.52
C GLY A 96 -12.68 1.27 -7.91
N ASP A 97 -11.43 1.36 -8.36
CA ASP A 97 -10.27 0.66 -7.82
C ASP A 97 -9.84 1.24 -6.45
N LEU A 98 -9.31 0.41 -5.55
CA LEU A 98 -8.86 0.82 -4.20
C LEU A 98 -7.64 0.00 -3.77
N SER A 99 -6.60 0.65 -3.24
CA SER A 99 -5.39 -0.07 -2.78
C SER A 99 -5.46 -0.56 -1.33
N GLY A 100 -4.75 -1.66 -1.06
CA GLY A 100 -4.53 -2.14 0.30
C GLY A 100 -3.52 -1.29 1.07
N SER A 101 -3.91 -0.81 2.24
CA SER A 101 -3.09 -0.01 3.17
C SER A 101 -2.70 -0.83 4.39
N TYR A 102 -1.38 -0.96 4.62
CA TYR A 102 -0.79 -1.89 5.59
C TYR A 102 -0.14 -1.15 6.78
N GLY A 103 -0.91 -0.29 7.44
CA GLY A 103 -0.47 0.56 8.54
C GLY A 103 -0.33 -0.15 9.90
N GLY A 104 0.65 0.24 10.71
CA GLY A 104 0.69 -0.08 12.15
C GLY A 104 0.99 -1.54 12.57
N GLY A 105 1.19 -2.46 11.63
CA GLY A 105 1.37 -3.89 11.93
C GLY A 105 2.63 -4.25 12.72
N SER A 106 2.50 -5.21 13.64
CA SER A 106 3.57 -5.76 14.48
C SER A 106 3.56 -7.30 14.48
N THR A 107 4.56 -7.94 15.09
CA THR A 107 4.57 -9.41 15.27
C THR A 107 3.48 -9.93 16.20
N ALA A 108 2.97 -9.09 17.12
CA ALA A 108 1.85 -9.44 18.00
C ALA A 108 0.48 -9.15 17.37
N THR A 109 0.42 -8.18 16.45
CA THR A 109 -0.76 -7.76 15.70
C THR A 109 -0.38 -7.52 14.24
N PRO A 110 -0.20 -8.59 13.42
CA PRO A 110 0.17 -8.42 12.03
C PRO A 110 -0.87 -7.61 11.28
N VAL A 111 -0.41 -6.75 10.37
CA VAL A 111 -1.28 -6.12 9.38
C VAL A 111 -0.85 -6.61 8.02
N ASN A 112 -1.60 -7.59 7.51
CA ASN A 112 -1.36 -8.26 6.24
C ASN A 112 -2.62 -8.85 5.61
N THR A 113 -2.51 -9.11 4.31
CA THR A 113 -3.33 -10.07 3.58
C THR A 113 -2.53 -11.36 3.45
N THR A 114 -3.11 -12.50 3.80
CA THR A 114 -2.43 -13.81 3.76
C THR A 114 -3.17 -14.81 2.87
N ILE A 115 -2.47 -15.43 1.93
CA ILE A 115 -2.98 -16.51 1.07
C ILE A 115 -2.39 -17.83 1.58
N PRO A 116 -3.21 -18.84 1.90
CA PRO A 116 -2.74 -20.11 2.46
C PRO A 116 -1.78 -20.83 1.51
N TYR A 117 -0.90 -21.68 2.07
CA TYR A 117 0.07 -22.44 1.28
C TYR A 117 -0.60 -23.20 0.13
N ASN A 118 -0.12 -22.93 -1.07
CA ASN A 118 -0.52 -23.62 -2.30
C ASN A 118 0.75 -23.94 -3.11
N ALA A 119 0.87 -25.19 -3.57
CA ALA A 119 2.03 -25.65 -4.32
C ALA A 119 2.18 -24.93 -5.67
N ALA A 120 1.08 -24.47 -6.28
CA ALA A 120 1.12 -23.69 -7.51
C ALA A 120 1.72 -22.28 -7.33
N VAL A 121 1.75 -21.76 -6.10
CA VAL A 121 2.38 -20.49 -5.69
C VAL A 121 3.79 -20.71 -5.10
N ASN A 122 4.18 -21.98 -4.92
CA ASN A 122 5.50 -22.43 -4.50
C ASN A 122 6.10 -23.45 -5.49
N PRO A 123 6.23 -23.07 -6.79
CA PRO A 123 6.70 -23.99 -7.83
C PRO A 123 8.17 -24.38 -7.64
N SER A 124 8.60 -25.47 -8.28
CA SER A 124 9.95 -26.04 -8.07
C SER A 124 11.08 -25.13 -8.56
N ALA A 125 12.31 -25.40 -8.13
CA ALA A 125 13.49 -24.63 -8.56
C ALA A 125 13.64 -24.53 -10.09
N ALA A 126 13.32 -25.60 -10.82
CA ALA A 126 13.39 -25.69 -12.29
C ALA A 126 12.09 -25.22 -12.98
N SER A 127 11.12 -24.70 -12.24
CA SER A 127 9.84 -24.22 -12.76
C SER A 127 9.85 -22.68 -12.78
N PRO A 128 9.55 -22.04 -13.93
CA PRO A 128 9.51 -20.59 -14.00
C PRO A 128 8.31 -20.01 -13.24
N PHE A 129 8.41 -18.76 -12.79
CA PHE A 129 7.30 -18.00 -12.21
C PHE A 129 7.51 -16.50 -12.33
N THR A 130 6.43 -15.75 -12.21
CA THR A 130 6.46 -14.28 -12.10
C THR A 130 5.63 -13.84 -10.90
N ILE A 131 6.12 -12.83 -10.19
CA ILE A 131 5.37 -12.10 -9.16
C ILE A 131 5.29 -10.65 -9.60
N GLU A 132 4.12 -10.04 -9.47
CA GLU A 132 3.84 -8.69 -9.93
C GLU A 132 2.96 -7.97 -8.92
N PHE A 133 3.20 -6.68 -8.70
CA PHE A 133 2.36 -5.82 -7.87
C PHE A 133 2.66 -4.34 -8.15
N TRP A 134 1.71 -3.48 -7.78
CA TRP A 134 1.95 -2.05 -7.63
C TRP A 134 2.23 -1.73 -6.16
N VAL A 135 3.12 -0.77 -5.90
CA VAL A 135 3.52 -0.39 -4.54
C VAL A 135 3.74 1.11 -4.41
N ASN A 136 3.33 1.68 -3.29
CA ASN A 136 3.56 3.08 -2.92
C ASN A 136 4.12 3.15 -1.49
N PRO A 137 5.45 3.26 -1.31
CA PRO A 137 6.08 3.30 0.01
C PRO A 137 5.87 4.67 0.67
N ASN A 138 5.49 4.68 1.95
CA ASN A 138 5.24 5.93 2.69
C ASN A 138 6.49 6.56 3.34
N GLN A 139 7.62 5.85 3.38
CA GLN A 139 8.86 6.26 4.05
C GLN A 139 10.08 5.73 3.29
N ASP A 140 11.19 6.48 3.32
CA ASP A 140 12.47 6.03 2.76
C ASP A 140 13.30 5.35 3.86
N THR A 141 13.20 4.02 3.96
CA THR A 141 13.98 3.22 4.93
C THR A 141 14.85 2.19 4.22
N ASN A 142 16.05 1.96 4.77
CA ASN A 142 16.96 0.89 4.34
C ASN A 142 16.74 -0.41 5.14
N ASN A 143 15.57 -0.57 5.78
CA ASN A 143 15.36 -1.55 6.85
C ASN A 143 14.49 -2.76 6.44
N GLY A 144 14.50 -3.12 5.16
CA GLY A 144 14.01 -4.42 4.68
C GLY A 144 12.50 -4.63 4.76
N TRP A 145 11.70 -3.56 4.76
CA TRP A 145 10.23 -3.66 4.79
C TRP A 145 9.70 -4.36 3.54
N ALA A 146 8.77 -5.30 3.73
CA ALA A 146 8.35 -6.24 2.69
C ALA A 146 6.91 -5.97 2.23
N PRO A 147 6.69 -5.45 1.00
CA PRO A 147 5.35 -5.29 0.46
C PRO A 147 4.72 -6.64 0.09
N VAL A 148 5.50 -7.61 -0.44
CA VAL A 148 5.03 -8.95 -0.81
C VAL A 148 6.08 -10.02 -0.44
N PHE A 149 5.62 -11.14 0.11
CA PHE A 149 6.45 -12.18 0.72
C PHE A 149 5.86 -13.58 0.46
N ASN A 150 6.71 -14.59 0.27
CA ASN A 150 6.30 -16.00 0.34
C ASN A 150 7.49 -16.88 0.72
N ARG A 151 7.84 -16.91 2.01
CA ARG A 151 9.03 -17.60 2.56
C ARG A 151 8.77 -18.21 3.94
N VAL A 152 9.55 -19.23 4.30
CA VAL A 152 9.68 -19.68 5.71
C VAL A 152 10.59 -18.70 6.48
N SER A 153 10.08 -18.02 7.50
CA SER A 153 10.90 -17.08 8.31
C SER A 153 11.97 -17.77 9.16
N ALA A 154 11.66 -18.98 9.65
CA ALA A 154 12.57 -19.86 10.39
C ALA A 154 13.65 -20.49 9.49
N SER A 155 14.70 -21.03 10.13
CA SER A 155 15.75 -21.79 9.45
C SER A 155 15.36 -23.29 9.34
N PRO A 156 15.61 -23.97 8.21
CA PRO A 156 16.16 -23.45 6.96
C PRO A 156 15.16 -22.57 6.18
N ARG A 157 15.62 -21.45 5.65
CA ARG A 157 14.80 -20.53 4.86
C ARG A 157 14.64 -21.03 3.42
N SER A 158 13.39 -21.15 2.98
CA SER A 158 12.98 -21.45 1.61
C SER A 158 11.88 -20.46 1.16
N GLY A 159 11.64 -20.36 -0.15
CA GLY A 159 10.75 -19.34 -0.71
C GLY A 159 11.47 -18.03 -1.09
N TRP A 160 10.72 -16.94 -1.22
CA TRP A 160 11.20 -15.63 -1.70
C TRP A 160 10.61 -14.46 -0.91
N THR A 161 11.22 -13.27 -1.07
CA THR A 161 10.70 -12.01 -0.49
C THR A 161 11.05 -10.83 -1.39
N PHE A 162 10.09 -9.93 -1.61
CA PHE A 162 10.38 -8.56 -2.01
C PHE A 162 10.62 -7.70 -0.78
N PHE A 163 11.49 -6.70 -0.89
CA PHE A 163 11.71 -5.73 0.18
C PHE A 163 12.34 -4.42 -0.31
N GLN A 164 12.12 -3.38 0.48
CA GLN A 164 12.71 -2.06 0.30
C GLN A 164 14.11 -1.98 0.96
N ARG A 165 15.06 -1.34 0.27
CA ARG A 165 16.29 -0.78 0.84
C ARG A 165 16.43 0.74 0.67
N GLY A 166 15.37 1.39 0.18
CA GLY A 166 15.29 2.85 0.08
C GLY A 166 16.23 3.41 -0.99
N SER A 167 16.23 4.74 -1.14
CA SER A 167 16.94 5.43 -2.23
C SER A 167 18.45 5.12 -2.23
N ALA A 168 19.08 5.17 -1.06
CA ALA A 168 20.51 4.90 -0.89
C ALA A 168 20.89 3.42 -1.04
N GLY A 169 19.92 2.51 -0.87
CA GLY A 169 20.10 1.05 -1.00
C GLY A 169 19.66 0.48 -2.34
N GLY A 170 19.43 1.34 -3.36
CA GLY A 170 19.08 0.95 -4.72
C GLY A 170 17.58 0.71 -4.98
N GLY A 171 16.72 0.96 -3.99
CA GLY A 171 15.26 0.83 -4.11
C GLY A 171 14.73 -0.56 -3.75
N TRP A 172 14.17 -1.25 -4.74
CA TRP A 172 13.46 -2.53 -4.58
C TRP A 172 14.43 -3.71 -4.69
N ASN A 173 14.16 -4.75 -3.90
CA ASN A 173 14.98 -5.96 -3.83
C ASN A 173 14.08 -7.18 -3.93
N LEU A 174 14.57 -8.22 -4.61
CA LEU A 174 13.97 -9.57 -4.62
C LEU A 174 15.05 -10.57 -4.24
N ALA A 175 14.81 -11.35 -3.17
CA ALA A 175 15.69 -12.41 -2.70
C ALA A 175 14.98 -13.77 -2.71
N LEU A 176 15.62 -14.76 -3.32
CA LEU A 176 15.22 -16.17 -3.37
C LEU A 176 16.16 -16.96 -2.45
N TYR A 177 15.60 -17.73 -1.51
CA TYR A 177 16.37 -18.50 -0.53
C TYR A 177 16.68 -19.91 -1.04
N ASN A 178 17.81 -20.47 -0.61
CA ASN A 178 18.34 -21.74 -1.13
C ASN A 178 18.06 -22.97 -0.24
N GLY A 179 17.37 -22.82 0.89
CA GLY A 179 17.14 -23.92 1.84
C GLY A 179 18.32 -24.23 2.77
N ASP A 180 19.39 -23.43 2.76
CA ASP A 180 20.56 -23.61 3.62
C ASP A 180 20.63 -22.51 4.70
N GLY A 181 20.20 -22.86 5.92
CA GLY A 181 20.24 -21.97 7.08
C GLY A 181 19.41 -20.69 6.87
N SER A 182 20.09 -19.54 6.85
CA SER A 182 19.50 -18.22 6.58
C SER A 182 19.85 -17.66 5.19
N SER A 183 20.56 -18.44 4.36
CA SER A 183 21.27 -17.98 3.17
C SER A 183 20.34 -17.59 2.02
N VAL A 184 20.67 -16.46 1.38
CA VAL A 184 20.04 -16.03 0.13
C VAL A 184 20.78 -16.72 -1.03
N GLY A 185 20.05 -17.47 -1.84
CA GLY A 185 20.61 -18.20 -2.97
C GLY A 185 20.83 -17.32 -4.20
N LYS A 186 19.86 -16.45 -4.49
CA LYS A 186 19.94 -15.38 -5.50
C LYS A 186 19.27 -14.11 -4.99
N GLN A 187 19.87 -12.95 -5.26
CA GLN A 187 19.27 -11.65 -4.99
C GLN A 187 19.48 -10.72 -6.18
N ILE A 188 18.49 -9.87 -6.42
CA ILE A 188 18.60 -8.69 -7.29
C ILE A 188 18.09 -7.44 -6.57
N THR A 189 18.65 -6.29 -6.94
CA THR A 189 18.30 -4.95 -6.45
C THR A 189 18.10 -4.04 -7.66
N GLY A 190 17.08 -3.19 -7.66
CA GLY A 190 16.72 -2.36 -8.81
C GLY A 190 15.68 -1.28 -8.52
N GLY A 191 15.50 -0.40 -9.50
CA GLY A 191 14.70 0.83 -9.39
C GLY A 191 15.58 2.07 -9.30
N GLY A 192 16.53 2.12 -8.35
CA GLY A 192 17.44 3.27 -8.22
C GLY A 192 16.68 4.59 -8.08
N SER A 193 16.85 5.51 -9.03
CA SER A 193 16.12 6.79 -9.07
C SER A 193 14.62 6.69 -9.39
N ALA A 194 14.12 5.51 -9.80
CA ALA A 194 12.69 5.23 -9.93
C ALA A 194 12.04 4.81 -8.60
N PHE A 195 12.83 4.54 -7.54
CA PHE A 195 12.29 4.41 -6.19
C PHE A 195 11.97 5.81 -5.63
N ALA A 196 10.71 6.06 -5.27
CA ALA A 196 10.27 7.31 -4.67
C ALA A 196 9.16 7.09 -3.64
N VAL A 197 9.23 7.84 -2.54
CA VAL A 197 8.21 7.85 -1.47
C VAL A 197 6.96 8.59 -1.93
N GLY A 198 5.78 8.04 -1.64
CA GLY A 198 4.49 8.61 -2.04
C GLY A 198 4.12 8.37 -3.50
N ALA A 199 4.99 7.74 -4.29
CA ALA A 199 4.79 7.46 -5.72
C ALA A 199 4.47 5.98 -5.97
N TRP A 200 3.54 5.72 -6.89
CA TRP A 200 3.27 4.37 -7.38
C TRP A 200 4.40 3.86 -8.25
N THR A 201 4.93 2.69 -7.89
CA THR A 201 5.90 1.93 -8.67
C THR A 201 5.29 0.58 -9.04
N HIS A 202 5.35 0.20 -10.31
CA HIS A 202 5.07 -1.16 -10.76
C HIS A 202 6.33 -2.01 -10.60
N VAL A 203 6.21 -3.18 -9.97
CA VAL A 203 7.32 -4.08 -9.68
C VAL A 203 6.96 -5.49 -10.13
N ALA A 204 7.78 -6.08 -11.00
CA ALA A 204 7.65 -7.48 -11.39
C ALA A 204 8.99 -8.21 -11.29
N GLY A 205 8.99 -9.39 -10.66
CA GLY A 205 10.14 -10.27 -10.54
C GLY A 205 9.91 -11.58 -11.29
N VAL A 206 10.81 -11.92 -12.20
CA VAL A 206 10.72 -13.09 -13.06
C VAL A 206 11.83 -14.08 -12.70
N TRP A 207 11.44 -15.33 -12.44
CA TRP A 207 12.32 -16.49 -12.35
C TRP A 207 12.05 -17.37 -13.58
N ASP A 208 13.08 -17.67 -14.38
CA ASP A 208 12.91 -18.51 -15.58
C ASP A 208 13.23 -20.00 -15.38
N GLY A 209 13.65 -20.38 -14.16
CA GLY A 209 14.18 -21.71 -13.82
C GLY A 209 15.69 -21.73 -13.59
N ALA A 210 16.41 -20.69 -14.02
CA ALA A 210 17.85 -20.54 -13.81
C ALA A 210 18.23 -19.12 -13.36
N ASP A 211 17.70 -18.07 -14.00
CA ASP A 211 18.03 -16.67 -13.80
C ASP A 211 16.87 -15.85 -13.21
N LEU A 212 17.25 -14.79 -12.49
CA LEU A 212 16.34 -13.91 -11.78
C LEU A 212 16.39 -12.50 -12.37
N SER A 213 15.29 -12.02 -12.94
CA SER A 213 15.17 -10.66 -13.50
C SER A 213 14.22 -9.81 -12.66
N LEU A 214 14.49 -8.49 -12.61
CA LEU A 214 13.64 -7.50 -11.92
C LEU A 214 13.23 -6.41 -12.92
N TYR A 215 11.94 -6.12 -12.96
CA TYR A 215 11.33 -5.08 -13.79
C TYR A 215 10.70 -4.03 -12.90
N ILE A 216 10.90 -2.76 -13.27
CA ILE A 216 10.40 -1.59 -12.57
C ILE A 216 9.73 -0.68 -13.62
N ASN A 217 8.46 -0.34 -13.42
CA ASN A 217 7.68 0.47 -14.36
C ASN A 217 7.76 -0.05 -15.82
N GLY A 218 7.53 -1.36 -16.00
CA GLY A 218 7.62 -2.05 -17.29
C GLY A 218 9.03 -2.28 -17.84
N VAL A 219 10.09 -1.69 -17.26
CA VAL A 219 11.47 -1.74 -17.79
C VAL A 219 12.35 -2.69 -16.96
N ASN A 220 13.17 -3.51 -17.64
CA ASN A 220 14.13 -4.38 -16.95
C ASN A 220 15.20 -3.54 -16.22
N SER A 221 15.33 -3.74 -14.91
CA SER A 221 16.28 -3.07 -14.02
C SER A 221 17.52 -3.94 -13.72
N GLY A 222 17.66 -5.10 -14.35
CA GLY A 222 18.79 -6.01 -14.24
C GLY A 222 18.41 -7.50 -14.24
N SER A 223 19.43 -8.35 -14.23
CA SER A 223 19.33 -9.80 -14.01
C SER A 223 20.46 -10.34 -13.12
N ALA A 224 20.20 -11.46 -12.43
CA ALA A 224 21.12 -12.11 -11.50
C ALA A 224 21.29 -13.61 -11.85
N SER A 225 22.35 -13.92 -12.61
CA SER A 225 22.61 -15.27 -13.12
C SER A 225 23.52 -16.12 -12.24
N SER A 226 24.42 -15.52 -11.45
CA SER A 226 25.18 -16.21 -10.41
C SER A 226 24.35 -16.44 -9.14
N GLY A 227 24.75 -17.44 -8.33
CA GLY A 227 24.12 -17.77 -7.05
C GLY A 227 23.98 -19.27 -6.81
N THR A 228 23.47 -19.66 -5.64
CA THR A 228 23.17 -21.07 -5.31
C THR A 228 21.72 -21.48 -5.65
N GLY A 229 20.98 -20.62 -6.35
CA GLY A 229 19.66 -20.91 -6.90
C GLY A 229 18.52 -20.60 -5.94
N TYR A 230 17.45 -21.40 -6.03
CA TYR A 230 16.18 -21.22 -5.32
C TYR A 230 15.71 -22.57 -4.75
N ASN A 231 15.13 -22.52 -3.55
CA ASN A 231 14.47 -23.65 -2.91
C ASN A 231 13.00 -23.31 -2.67
N ALA A 232 12.11 -24.07 -3.32
CA ALA A 232 10.68 -23.95 -3.16
C ALA A 232 10.25 -24.24 -1.72
N SER A 233 9.34 -23.44 -1.17
CA SER A 233 8.81 -23.74 0.16
C SER A 233 7.70 -24.79 0.11
N THR A 234 7.67 -25.66 1.09
CA THR A 234 6.61 -26.67 1.29
C THR A 234 5.53 -26.22 2.27
N SER A 235 5.64 -25.00 2.81
CA SER A 235 4.74 -24.49 3.87
C SER A 235 4.56 -22.97 3.91
N ALA A 236 5.23 -22.20 3.05
CA ALA A 236 5.10 -20.75 3.05
C ALA A 236 3.70 -20.27 2.63
N VAL A 237 3.21 -19.30 3.38
CA VAL A 237 2.00 -18.52 3.15
C VAL A 237 2.43 -17.26 2.42
N LEU A 238 1.80 -16.96 1.28
CA LEU A 238 2.04 -15.68 0.59
C LEU A 238 1.38 -14.58 1.42
N SER A 239 2.14 -13.53 1.74
CA SER A 239 1.72 -12.44 2.61
C SER A 239 2.01 -11.09 1.96
N VAL A 240 1.06 -10.16 2.06
CA VAL A 240 1.15 -8.78 1.56
C VAL A 240 1.16 -7.84 2.76
N GLY A 241 2.04 -6.83 2.77
CA GLY A 241 2.13 -5.80 3.82
C GLY A 241 2.98 -6.15 5.05
N SER A 242 3.29 -7.43 5.28
CA SER A 242 4.32 -7.92 6.23
C SER A 242 4.68 -9.37 5.89
N TYR A 243 5.68 -9.95 6.57
CA TYR A 243 5.83 -11.40 6.58
C TYR A 243 4.62 -12.07 7.24
N ALA A 244 4.36 -13.35 6.94
CA ALA A 244 3.23 -14.09 7.51
C ALA A 244 3.23 -14.18 9.06
N ASN A 245 4.37 -13.90 9.71
CA ASN A 245 4.52 -13.82 11.16
C ASN A 245 4.58 -12.38 11.73
N GLY A 246 4.19 -11.37 10.95
CA GLY A 246 4.16 -9.95 11.36
C GLY A 246 5.53 -9.25 11.46
N ASP A 247 6.61 -9.93 11.07
CA ASP A 247 7.93 -9.34 10.89
C ASP A 247 7.99 -8.47 9.61
N ASN A 248 8.95 -7.54 9.54
CA ASN A 248 9.27 -6.71 8.37
C ASN A 248 8.06 -5.98 7.75
N SER A 249 7.10 -5.56 8.58
CA SER A 249 5.93 -4.77 8.18
C SER A 249 6.25 -3.59 7.25
N PHE A 250 5.38 -3.39 6.26
CA PHE A 250 5.45 -2.28 5.29
C PHE A 250 4.90 -0.95 5.85
N LEU A 251 4.46 -0.95 7.11
CA LEU A 251 4.21 0.20 8.01
C LEU A 251 3.52 1.42 7.35
N GLY A 252 2.46 1.15 6.60
CA GLY A 252 1.56 2.15 6.02
C GLY A 252 1.91 2.60 4.60
N GLY A 253 2.83 1.91 3.92
CA GLY A 253 2.83 1.92 2.47
C GLY A 253 1.60 1.20 1.90
N LEU A 254 1.23 1.54 0.67
CA LEU A 254 0.14 0.91 -0.07
C LEU A 254 0.69 -0.18 -0.99
N VAL A 255 -0.05 -1.27 -1.15
CA VAL A 255 0.24 -2.33 -2.13
C VAL A 255 -1.06 -2.68 -2.86
N ASP A 256 -0.96 -2.87 -4.17
CA ASP A 256 -2.13 -3.15 -5.01
C ASP A 256 -1.83 -4.18 -6.10
N GLU A 257 -2.89 -4.66 -6.75
CA GLU A 257 -2.83 -5.44 -7.99
C GLU A 257 -1.84 -6.62 -7.93
N THR A 258 -1.83 -7.30 -6.78
CA THR A 258 -0.82 -8.32 -6.47
C THR A 258 -1.16 -9.62 -7.18
N ALA A 259 -0.29 -10.04 -8.10
CA ALA A 259 -0.46 -11.20 -8.96
C ALA A 259 0.72 -12.19 -8.88
N PHE A 260 0.42 -13.46 -9.12
CA PHE A 260 1.40 -14.54 -9.24
C PHE A 260 1.08 -15.42 -10.45
N TYR A 261 2.10 -15.75 -11.23
CA TYR A 261 2.01 -16.51 -12.48
C TYR A 261 2.89 -17.77 -12.41
N GLY A 262 2.40 -18.90 -12.89
CA GLY A 262 3.15 -20.16 -13.00
C GLY A 262 4.12 -20.22 -14.20
N GLN A 263 4.49 -19.06 -14.73
CA GLN A 263 5.28 -18.87 -15.93
C GLN A 263 6.14 -17.60 -15.81
N ALA A 264 7.25 -17.56 -16.54
CA ALA A 264 8.04 -16.36 -16.74
C ALA A 264 7.34 -15.46 -17.76
N LEU A 265 6.85 -14.30 -17.34
CA LEU A 265 6.27 -13.32 -18.24
C LEU A 265 7.38 -12.65 -19.07
N THR A 266 7.09 -12.38 -20.33
CA THR A 266 7.97 -11.63 -21.20
C THR A 266 7.99 -10.14 -20.82
N ALA A 267 9.09 -9.46 -21.16
CA ALA A 267 9.20 -8.01 -20.98
C ALA A 267 8.06 -7.22 -21.68
N ALA A 268 7.48 -7.76 -22.76
CA ALA A 268 6.36 -7.15 -23.47
C ALA A 268 5.04 -7.23 -22.69
N GLN A 269 4.78 -8.34 -21.99
CA GLN A 269 3.60 -8.51 -21.13
C GLN A 269 3.68 -7.60 -19.91
N ILE A 270 4.83 -7.59 -19.22
CA ILE A 270 5.10 -6.74 -18.04
C ILE A 270 4.99 -5.24 -18.40
N LEU A 271 5.50 -4.83 -19.57
CA LEU A 271 5.32 -3.47 -20.10
C LEU A 271 3.86 -3.20 -20.51
N GLY A 272 3.14 -4.20 -21.00
CA GLY A 272 1.71 -4.13 -21.28
C GLY A 272 0.88 -3.82 -20.03
N HIS A 273 1.10 -4.56 -18.94
CA HIS A 273 0.47 -4.32 -17.64
C HIS A 273 0.79 -2.92 -17.12
N TYR A 274 2.07 -2.53 -17.06
CA TYR A 274 2.47 -1.19 -16.64
C TYR A 274 1.72 -0.08 -17.40
N ASN A 275 1.67 -0.16 -18.73
CA ASN A 275 0.99 0.83 -19.56
C ASN A 275 -0.53 0.82 -19.33
N ALA A 276 -1.13 -0.35 -19.11
CA ALA A 276 -2.57 -0.50 -18.92
C ALA A 276 -3.13 0.20 -17.67
N ALA A 277 -2.28 0.49 -16.68
CA ALA A 277 -2.67 1.30 -15.52
C ALA A 277 -3.07 2.74 -15.90
N SER A 278 -2.58 3.26 -17.03
CA SER A 278 -3.01 4.56 -17.56
C SER A 278 -4.40 4.54 -18.23
N SER A 279 -5.01 3.36 -18.40
CA SER A 279 -6.35 3.23 -18.98
C SER A 279 -7.43 3.65 -17.99
N THR A 280 -8.31 4.56 -18.42
CA THR A 280 -9.52 4.94 -17.68
C THR A 280 -10.67 3.94 -17.88
N THR A 281 -10.51 2.95 -18.76
CA THR A 281 -11.51 1.90 -19.01
C THR A 281 -11.35 0.78 -17.99
N ALA A 282 -12.31 0.69 -17.07
CA ALA A 282 -12.40 -0.41 -16.09
C ALA A 282 -12.32 -1.79 -16.78
N GLY A 283 -11.58 -2.71 -16.20
CA GLY A 283 -11.30 -4.03 -16.77
C GLY A 283 -10.10 -4.11 -17.73
N THR A 284 -9.46 -2.99 -18.11
CA THR A 284 -8.31 -3.04 -19.05
C THR A 284 -7.11 -3.76 -18.45
N TYR A 285 -6.66 -3.34 -17.26
CA TYR A 285 -5.50 -3.93 -16.59
C TYR A 285 -5.82 -5.36 -16.14
N SER A 286 -6.95 -5.58 -15.47
CA SER A 286 -7.35 -6.89 -14.97
C SER A 286 -7.60 -7.92 -16.07
N GLY A 287 -8.12 -7.50 -17.22
CA GLY A 287 -8.26 -8.36 -18.40
C GLY A 287 -6.93 -8.86 -18.96
N LEU A 288 -5.86 -8.04 -18.90
CA LEU A 288 -4.51 -8.47 -19.32
C LEU A 288 -3.90 -9.45 -18.32
N VAL A 289 -3.90 -9.11 -17.03
CA VAL A 289 -3.38 -9.98 -15.94
C VAL A 289 -4.04 -11.36 -15.95
N GLN A 290 -5.35 -11.42 -16.22
CA GLN A 290 -6.08 -12.68 -16.38
C GLN A 290 -5.74 -13.41 -17.68
N ALA A 291 -5.59 -12.70 -18.81
CA ALA A 291 -5.22 -13.29 -20.10
C ALA A 291 -3.80 -13.86 -20.14
N ASP A 292 -2.84 -13.18 -19.47
CA ASP A 292 -1.46 -13.63 -19.29
C ASP A 292 -1.30 -14.71 -18.20
N GLY A 293 -2.43 -15.20 -17.66
CA GLY A 293 -2.51 -16.47 -16.95
C GLY A 293 -2.19 -16.39 -15.46
N ALA A 294 -2.61 -15.33 -14.78
CA ALA A 294 -2.47 -15.23 -13.33
C ALA A 294 -3.12 -16.42 -12.59
N LEU A 295 -2.38 -17.00 -11.65
CA LEU A 295 -2.85 -18.01 -10.70
C LEU A 295 -3.50 -17.35 -9.49
N VAL A 296 -2.81 -16.34 -8.96
CA VAL A 296 -3.27 -15.41 -7.93
C VAL A 296 -3.38 -14.02 -8.56
N TYR A 297 -4.45 -13.29 -8.25
CA TYR A 297 -4.60 -11.88 -8.57
C TYR A 297 -5.61 -11.21 -7.61
N LEU A 298 -5.11 -10.33 -6.76
CA LEU A 298 -5.89 -9.56 -5.78
C LEU A 298 -6.12 -8.13 -6.30
N GLN A 299 -7.38 -7.80 -6.61
CA GLN A 299 -7.81 -6.49 -7.14
C GLN A 299 -8.32 -5.50 -6.08
N ASN A 300 -8.32 -5.87 -4.79
CA ASN A 300 -8.67 -5.03 -3.63
C ASN A 300 -9.96 -4.17 -3.72
N LEU A 301 -10.87 -4.52 -4.64
CA LEU A 301 -12.00 -3.72 -5.09
C LEU A 301 -12.85 -3.18 -3.94
N ALA A 302 -13.45 -2.00 -4.16
CA ALA A 302 -14.46 -1.43 -3.29
C ALA A 302 -15.46 -2.51 -2.83
N PRO A 303 -15.68 -2.70 -1.51
CA PRO A 303 -16.52 -3.77 -1.01
C PRO A 303 -17.88 -3.74 -1.68
N VAL A 304 -18.23 -4.82 -2.39
CA VAL A 304 -19.60 -5.03 -2.86
C VAL A 304 -20.49 -4.90 -1.63
N PRO A 305 -21.44 -3.96 -1.59
CA PRO A 305 -22.23 -3.75 -0.39
C PRO A 305 -22.98 -5.05 -0.08
N GLU A 306 -22.65 -5.65 1.07
CA GLU A 306 -23.32 -6.84 1.62
C GLU A 306 -24.82 -6.72 1.37
N PRO A 307 -25.48 -7.70 0.73
CA PRO A 307 -26.85 -7.56 0.25
C PRO A 307 -27.77 -7.26 1.43
N ALA A 308 -28.11 -5.97 1.57
CA ALA A 308 -28.35 -5.36 2.87
C ALA A 308 -29.38 -6.15 3.68
N ALA A 309 -28.90 -6.84 4.73
CA ALA A 309 -29.59 -7.95 5.38
C ALA A 309 -31.06 -7.60 5.64
N THR A 310 -31.95 -8.14 4.79
CA THR A 310 -33.31 -7.60 4.60
C THR A 310 -34.04 -7.56 5.92
N SER A 311 -34.25 -6.35 6.44
CA SER A 311 -34.54 -6.19 7.86
C SER A 311 -35.82 -6.94 8.24
N LEU A 312 -35.70 -7.87 9.18
CA LEU A 312 -36.76 -8.84 9.48
C LEU A 312 -38.00 -8.22 10.17
N ALA A 313 -38.06 -6.89 10.24
CA ALA A 313 -39.21 -6.09 10.64
C ALA A 313 -40.41 -6.27 9.68
N ALA A 314 -40.17 -6.51 8.39
CA ALA A 314 -41.25 -6.60 7.39
C ALA A 314 -42.20 -7.79 7.59
N LEU A 315 -41.69 -8.95 8.05
CA LEU A 315 -42.53 -10.13 8.34
C LEU A 315 -43.26 -10.08 9.69
N GLY A 316 -42.88 -9.17 10.60
CA GLY A 316 -43.53 -9.04 11.91
C GLY A 316 -44.96 -8.51 11.84
N LEU A 317 -45.27 -7.63 10.88
CA LEU A 317 -46.55 -6.91 10.85
C LEU A 317 -47.74 -7.74 10.32
N LEU A 318 -47.52 -8.68 9.38
CA LEU A 318 -48.61 -9.52 8.86
C LEU A 318 -49.14 -10.54 9.88
N ALA A 319 -48.27 -11.02 10.79
CA ALA A 319 -48.66 -11.98 11.82
C ALA A 319 -49.58 -11.36 12.90
N ALA A 320 -49.42 -10.07 13.20
CA ALA A 320 -50.22 -9.36 14.21
C ALA A 320 -51.64 -9.03 13.73
N ALA A 321 -51.81 -8.67 12.45
CA ALA A 321 -53.09 -8.23 11.90
C ALA A 321 -54.18 -9.34 11.94
N ASN A 322 -53.80 -10.60 11.66
CA ASN A 322 -54.76 -11.70 11.54
C ASN A 322 -55.26 -12.28 12.88
N ARG A 323 -54.70 -11.88 14.04
CA ARG A 323 -55.19 -12.32 15.35
C ARG A 323 -56.29 -11.43 15.96
N ARG A 324 -56.69 -10.33 15.30
CA ARG A 324 -57.79 -9.43 15.74
C ARG A 324 -59.08 -9.54 14.89
N ARG A 325 -59.36 -10.71 14.30
CA ARG A 325 -60.62 -11.03 13.58
C ARG A 325 -61.21 -12.40 13.95
N ARG A 326 -61.00 -12.88 15.18
CA ARG A 326 -61.69 -14.04 15.77
C ARG A 326 -61.97 -13.81 17.27
N SER A 327 -63.01 -13.01 17.52
CA SER A 327 -63.71 -12.83 18.79
C SER A 327 -65.10 -12.30 18.46
#